data_AF-A0AAW4ADK9-F1
#
_entry.id   AF-A0AAW4ADK9-F1
#
_cell.length_a   1.000
_cell.length_b   1.000
_cell.length_c   1.000
_cell.angle_alpha   90.00
_cell.angle_beta   90.00
_cell.angle_gamma   90.00
#
_symmetry.space_group_name_H-M   'P 1'
#
loop_
_entity.id
_entity.type
_entity.pdbx_description
1 polymer ?
#
loop_
_entity_poly.entity_id
_entity_poly.type
_entity_poly.pdbx_seq_one_letter_code
_entity_poly.pdbx_strand_id
1 'polypeptide(L)'
;MKEADYKVATIDWLINRGYLEHDAVLINELPVDNFSRRADLVVANGKLHAFEIKSDADSLARLQGQIETYLAFFDKVTLVCSPKFTNKAIEMLPSMVEILELEINSQGDASLKVKRRGRIEKVGTASDFLSFVDKRHLVTSLKSKKLACQLSETRSALNAKLSRLPKSHWRNLVLDYLKNKYRPTYQSFLANKHDITEVSDLTYLSPQKLQTEPDQMDITRTRDDVWEINIDGAKVIAESGVDISESMNQFGFVTSKPIKVIPRVLKQAT
;
A
#
# COMPACT_ATOMS: atom_id res chain seq x y z
N MET A 1 -16.29 -15.63 12.91
CA MET A 1 -15.78 -14.25 12.96
C MET A 1 -15.57 -13.73 11.54
N LYS A 2 -15.68 -12.42 11.34
CA LYS A 2 -15.43 -11.76 10.05
C LYS A 2 -13.96 -11.33 9.95
N GLU A 3 -13.52 -10.98 8.75
CA GLU A 3 -12.16 -10.51 8.46
C GLU A 3 -11.67 -9.39 9.39
N ALA A 4 -12.54 -8.42 9.72
CA ALA A 4 -12.21 -7.32 10.62
C ALA A 4 -11.81 -7.80 12.03
N ASP A 5 -12.45 -8.84 12.54
CA ASP A 5 -12.12 -9.41 13.85
C ASP A 5 -10.71 -10.05 13.83
N TYR A 6 -10.36 -10.71 12.72
CA TYR A 6 -9.01 -11.26 12.52
C TYR A 6 -7.96 -10.16 12.40
N LYS A 7 -8.28 -9.03 11.74
CA LYS A 7 -7.38 -7.87 11.64
C LYS A 7 -7.05 -7.31 13.01
N VAL A 8 -8.08 -7.05 13.81
CA VAL A 8 -7.95 -6.55 15.18
C VAL A 8 -7.09 -7.47 16.04
N ALA A 9 -7.40 -8.78 16.06
CA ALA A 9 -6.61 -9.75 16.82
C ALA A 9 -5.15 -9.84 16.33
N THR A 10 -4.91 -9.65 15.03
CA THR A 10 -3.55 -9.59 14.46
C THR A 10 -2.80 -8.36 14.94
N ILE A 11 -3.46 -7.20 15.00
CA ILE A 11 -2.85 -5.95 15.47
C ILE A 11 -2.47 -6.09 16.95
N ASP A 12 -3.36 -6.59 17.81
CA ASP A 12 -3.05 -6.79 19.23
C ASP A 12 -1.92 -7.79 19.42
N TRP A 13 -1.89 -8.88 18.63
CA TRP A 13 -0.77 -9.82 18.65
C TRP A 13 0.55 -9.17 18.25
N LEU A 14 0.54 -8.24 17.28
CA LEU A 14 1.72 -7.49 16.86
C LEU A 14 2.21 -6.52 17.95
N ILE A 15 1.28 -5.81 18.61
CA ILE A 15 1.58 -4.91 19.73
C ILE A 15 2.22 -5.70 20.87
N ASN A 16 1.55 -6.77 21.33
CA ASN A 16 2.00 -7.57 22.48
C ASN A 16 3.34 -8.29 22.27
N ARG A 17 3.78 -8.39 21.01
CA ARG A 17 5.06 -9.00 20.62
C ARG A 17 6.14 -7.97 20.26
N GLY A 18 5.84 -6.68 20.38
CA GLY A 18 6.78 -5.58 20.10
C GLY A 18 7.05 -5.31 18.62
N TYR A 19 6.26 -5.88 17.69
CA TYR A 19 6.46 -5.65 16.25
C TYR A 19 6.18 -4.20 15.84
N LEU A 20 5.35 -3.50 16.61
CA LEU A 20 4.89 -2.13 16.35
C LEU A 20 5.63 -1.08 17.19
N GLU A 21 6.74 -1.44 17.84
CA GLU A 21 7.55 -0.50 18.61
C GLU A 21 8.51 0.31 17.73
N HIS A 22 9.15 1.31 18.34
CA HIS A 22 10.14 2.18 17.72
C HIS A 22 9.53 2.96 16.54
N ASP A 23 10.24 3.03 15.41
CA ASP A 23 9.80 3.71 14.20
C ASP A 23 8.95 2.80 13.28
N ALA A 24 8.24 1.81 13.82
CA ALA A 24 7.36 0.98 13.02
C ALA A 24 6.19 1.80 12.43
N VAL A 25 5.72 1.41 11.25
CA VAL A 25 4.46 1.91 10.68
C VAL A 25 3.61 0.71 10.28
N LEU A 26 2.42 0.62 10.86
CA LEU A 26 1.38 -0.33 10.43
C LEU A 26 0.61 0.28 9.26
N ILE A 27 0.48 -0.48 8.19
CA ILE A 27 -0.23 -0.11 6.98
C ILE A 27 -1.39 -1.07 6.80
N ASN A 28 -2.59 -0.52 6.68
CA ASN A 28 -3.79 -1.28 6.35
C ASN A 28 -4.03 -1.22 4.83
N GLU A 29 -4.39 -2.35 4.23
CA GLU A 29 -4.76 -2.46 2.82
C GLU A 29 -3.72 -1.90 1.83
N LEU A 30 -2.45 -2.34 1.92
CA LEU A 30 -1.37 -1.86 1.03
C LEU A 30 -1.54 -2.42 -0.40
N PRO A 31 -1.69 -1.60 -1.45
CA PRO A 31 -1.72 -2.10 -2.83
C PRO A 31 -0.36 -2.65 -3.26
N VAL A 32 -0.39 -3.77 -3.99
CA VAL A 32 0.79 -4.50 -4.48
C VAL A 32 0.61 -4.79 -5.97
N ASP A 33 1.73 -4.92 -6.70
CA ASP A 33 1.75 -5.34 -8.10
C ASP A 33 0.76 -4.55 -8.99
N ASN A 34 0.99 -3.24 -9.11
CA ASN A 34 0.12 -2.34 -9.89
C ASN A 34 -1.36 -2.42 -9.49
N PHE A 35 -1.65 -2.53 -8.19
CA PHE A 35 -3.00 -2.63 -7.63
C PHE A 35 -3.73 -3.94 -7.97
N SER A 36 -3.05 -4.95 -8.52
CA SER A 36 -3.64 -6.27 -8.81
C SER A 36 -3.97 -7.06 -7.53
N ARG A 37 -3.28 -6.73 -6.43
CA ARG A 37 -3.43 -7.31 -5.10
C ARG A 37 -3.37 -6.23 -4.03
N ARG A 38 -3.83 -6.59 -2.83
CA ARG A 38 -3.82 -5.71 -1.68
C ARG A 38 -3.54 -6.53 -0.43
N ALA A 39 -2.41 -6.27 0.20
CA ALA A 39 -2.03 -6.93 1.44
C ALA A 39 -2.87 -6.35 2.59
N ASP A 40 -3.48 -7.23 3.38
CA ASP A 40 -4.42 -6.85 4.45
C ASP A 40 -3.75 -5.95 5.48
N LEU A 41 -2.61 -6.42 6.03
CA LEU A 41 -1.79 -5.63 6.94
C LEU A 41 -0.32 -5.74 6.55
N VAL A 42 0.41 -4.64 6.66
CA VAL A 42 1.86 -4.61 6.45
C VAL A 42 2.53 -3.84 7.58
N VAL A 43 3.58 -4.43 8.14
CA VAL A 43 4.47 -3.74 9.08
C VAL A 43 5.72 -3.29 8.34
N ALA A 44 5.96 -1.98 8.32
CA ALA A 44 7.19 -1.38 7.82
C ALA A 44 8.10 -1.01 8.99
N ASN A 45 9.09 -1.86 9.29
CA ASN A 45 10.04 -1.64 10.38
C ASN A 45 11.41 -2.28 10.06
N GLY A 46 12.27 -1.57 9.32
CA GLY A 46 13.56 -2.08 8.81
C GLY A 46 13.46 -3.20 7.75
N LYS A 47 12.29 -3.82 7.64
CA LYS A 47 11.83 -4.80 6.66
C LYS A 47 10.35 -4.56 6.38
N LEU A 48 9.85 -5.07 5.26
CA LEU A 48 8.42 -5.15 5.00
C LEU A 48 7.91 -6.55 5.34
N HIS A 49 6.94 -6.62 6.26
CA HIS A 49 6.30 -7.87 6.67
C HIS A 49 4.81 -7.79 6.36
N ALA A 50 4.36 -8.59 5.38
CA ALA A 50 2.95 -8.69 5.01
C ALA A 50 2.22 -9.77 5.81
N PHE A 51 0.97 -9.47 6.15
CA PHE A 51 0.01 -10.38 6.72
C PHE A 51 -1.18 -10.47 5.76
N GLU A 52 -1.50 -11.69 5.32
CA GLU A 52 -2.73 -12.00 4.58
C GLU A 52 -3.70 -12.67 5.56
N ILE A 53 -4.97 -12.31 5.51
CA ILE A 53 -5.99 -12.78 6.45
C ILE A 53 -7.03 -13.64 5.71
N LYS A 54 -7.39 -14.78 6.32
CA LYS A 54 -8.47 -15.67 5.85
C LYS A 54 -9.40 -16.07 7.00
N SER A 55 -10.50 -15.34 7.12
CA SER A 55 -11.52 -15.50 8.15
C SER A 55 -12.40 -16.73 7.96
N ASP A 56 -13.38 -16.92 8.84
CA ASP A 56 -14.36 -18.01 8.72
C ASP A 56 -15.27 -17.88 7.49
N ALA A 57 -15.41 -16.68 6.92
CA ALA A 57 -16.25 -16.44 5.75
C ALA A 57 -15.51 -16.62 4.42
N ASP A 58 -14.18 -16.76 4.45
CA ASP A 58 -13.35 -16.77 3.26
C ASP A 58 -13.33 -18.12 2.52
N SER A 59 -12.60 -18.13 1.40
CA SER A 59 -12.11 -19.33 0.73
C SER A 59 -10.61 -19.21 0.41
N LEU A 60 -9.95 -20.35 0.17
CA LEU A 60 -8.52 -20.36 -0.19
C LEU A 60 -8.28 -20.27 -1.71
N ALA A 61 -9.32 -20.09 -2.53
CA ALA A 61 -9.23 -20.19 -3.99
C ALA A 61 -8.20 -19.23 -4.61
N ARG A 62 -8.00 -18.05 -4.01
CA ARG A 62 -7.04 -17.03 -4.48
C ARG A 62 -5.73 -17.00 -3.70
N LEU A 63 -5.62 -17.77 -2.62
CA LEU A 63 -4.53 -17.64 -1.65
C LEU A 63 -3.17 -17.91 -2.29
N GLN A 64 -3.07 -18.99 -3.08
CA GLN A 64 -1.80 -19.39 -3.69
C GLN A 64 -1.19 -18.24 -4.51
N GLY A 65 -1.97 -17.66 -5.43
CA GLY A 65 -1.51 -16.53 -6.25
C GLY A 65 -1.23 -15.27 -5.43
N GLN A 66 -1.96 -15.03 -4.34
CA GLN A 66 -1.66 -13.91 -3.41
C GLN A 66 -0.29 -14.11 -2.74
N ILE A 67 -0.03 -15.30 -2.22
CA ILE A 67 1.23 -15.64 -1.54
C ILE A 67 2.41 -15.61 -2.51
N GLU A 68 2.25 -16.14 -3.73
CA GLU A 68 3.28 -16.06 -4.78
C GLU A 68 3.64 -14.62 -5.11
N THR A 69 2.66 -13.74 -5.26
CA THR A 69 2.92 -12.30 -5.40
C THR A 69 3.65 -11.77 -4.17
N TYR A 70 3.15 -11.99 -2.96
CA TYR A 70 3.72 -11.36 -1.77
C TYR A 70 5.16 -11.78 -1.48
N LEU A 71 5.54 -13.02 -1.78
CA LEU A 71 6.92 -13.47 -1.63
C LEU A 71 7.91 -12.73 -2.55
N ALA A 72 7.44 -12.10 -3.63
CA ALA A 72 8.28 -11.24 -4.48
C ALA A 72 8.46 -9.81 -3.91
N PHE A 73 7.49 -9.31 -3.13
CA PHE A 73 7.45 -7.89 -2.71
C PHE A 73 7.77 -7.66 -1.22
N PHE A 74 7.64 -8.67 -0.37
CA PHE A 74 7.79 -8.55 1.08
C PHE A 74 8.95 -9.41 1.59
N ASP A 75 9.62 -8.92 2.64
CA ASP A 75 10.74 -9.64 3.25
C ASP A 75 10.26 -10.80 4.16
N LYS A 76 9.01 -10.75 4.61
CA LYS A 76 8.35 -11.82 5.35
C LYS A 76 6.86 -11.81 5.01
N VAL A 77 6.28 -12.99 4.88
CA VAL A 77 4.85 -13.18 4.66
C VAL A 77 4.30 -14.10 5.75
N THR A 78 3.20 -13.66 6.36
CA THR A 78 2.44 -14.43 7.35
C THR A 78 1.01 -14.58 6.87
N LEU A 79 0.50 -15.81 6.83
CA LEU A 79 -0.94 -16.06 6.75
C LEU A 79 -1.51 -16.07 8.16
N VAL A 80 -2.59 -15.34 8.38
CA VAL A 80 -3.45 -15.44 9.55
C VAL A 80 -4.77 -16.05 9.13
N CYS A 81 -5.15 -17.20 9.68
CA CYS A 81 -6.33 -17.91 9.21
C CYS A 81 -7.18 -18.55 10.31
N SER A 82 -8.43 -18.83 9.95
CA SER A 82 -9.32 -19.67 10.75
C SER A 82 -8.78 -21.11 10.87
N PRO A 83 -9.11 -21.84 11.95
CA PRO A 83 -8.64 -23.21 12.16
C PRO A 83 -8.98 -24.16 11.02
N LYS A 84 -10.12 -23.95 10.34
CA LYS A 84 -10.55 -24.76 9.19
C LYS A 84 -9.61 -24.67 7.98
N PHE A 85 -8.72 -23.67 7.92
CA PHE A 85 -7.78 -23.49 6.82
C PHE A 85 -6.36 -23.90 7.14
N THR A 86 -6.00 -24.06 8.42
CA THR A 86 -4.62 -24.27 8.86
C THR A 86 -3.95 -25.46 8.19
N ASN A 87 -4.56 -26.65 8.24
CA ASN A 87 -3.94 -27.86 7.68
C ASN A 87 -3.73 -27.74 6.17
N LYS A 88 -4.75 -27.28 5.46
CA LYS A 88 -4.67 -27.05 4.00
C LYS A 88 -3.62 -25.99 3.65
N ALA A 89 -3.51 -24.92 4.44
CA ALA A 89 -2.49 -23.90 4.26
C ALA A 89 -1.07 -24.44 4.50
N ILE A 90 -0.87 -25.31 5.50
CA ILE A 90 0.41 -25.96 5.78
C ILE A 90 0.83 -26.84 4.59
N GLU A 91 -0.11 -27.58 4.02
CA GLU A 91 0.14 -28.48 2.87
C GLU A 91 0.42 -27.71 1.58
N MET A 92 -0.33 -26.64 1.30
CA MET A 92 -0.26 -25.94 0.01
C MET A 92 0.80 -24.83 -0.05
N LEU A 93 1.08 -24.15 1.07
CA LEU A 93 1.94 -22.96 1.06
C LEU A 93 3.40 -23.31 1.32
N PRO A 94 4.36 -22.63 0.65
CA PRO A 94 5.78 -22.81 0.88
C PRO A 94 6.18 -22.66 2.35
N SER A 95 7.17 -23.44 2.81
CA SER A 95 7.63 -23.46 4.21
C SER A 95 8.17 -22.12 4.72
N MET A 96 8.55 -21.20 3.82
CA MET A 96 8.96 -19.83 4.15
C MET A 96 7.80 -18.96 4.68
N VAL A 97 6.53 -19.33 4.43
CA VAL A 97 5.36 -18.58 4.88
C VAL A 97 4.99 -18.99 6.31
N GLU A 98 4.93 -18.01 7.22
CA GLU A 98 4.46 -18.22 8.59
C GLU A 98 2.94 -18.41 8.60
N ILE A 99 2.43 -19.32 9.41
CA ILE A 99 0.99 -19.57 9.57
C ILE A 99 0.62 -19.34 11.03
N LEU A 100 -0.25 -18.37 11.24
CA LEU A 100 -0.91 -18.09 12.50
C LEU A 100 -2.37 -18.54 12.40
N GLU A 101 -2.82 -19.31 13.38
CA GLU A 101 -4.22 -19.70 13.53
C GLU A 101 -4.85 -18.84 14.62
N LEU A 102 -6.03 -18.27 14.33
CA LEU A 102 -6.85 -17.61 15.32
C LEU A 102 -7.71 -18.64 16.05
N GLU A 103 -7.47 -18.82 17.34
CA GLU A 103 -8.27 -19.68 18.21
C GLU A 103 -9.08 -18.83 19.18
N ILE A 104 -10.34 -19.23 19.40
CA ILE A 104 -11.19 -18.65 20.44
C ILE A 104 -11.15 -19.61 21.63
N ASN A 105 -10.80 -19.11 22.82
CA ASN A 105 -10.82 -19.92 24.03
C ASN A 105 -12.28 -20.15 24.52
N SER A 106 -12.46 -20.96 25.56
CA SER A 106 -13.77 -21.25 26.14
C SER A 106 -14.46 -20.03 26.76
N GLN A 107 -13.70 -18.96 27.06
CA GLN A 107 -14.20 -17.69 27.58
C GLN A 107 -14.61 -16.72 26.47
N GLY A 108 -14.32 -17.02 25.20
CA GLY A 108 -14.62 -16.16 24.06
C GLY A 108 -13.46 -15.26 23.61
N ASP A 109 -12.29 -15.32 24.26
CA ASP A 109 -11.14 -14.51 23.89
C ASP A 109 -10.42 -15.09 22.68
N ALA A 110 -10.11 -14.23 21.71
CA ALA A 110 -9.36 -14.58 20.52
C ALA A 110 -7.85 -14.54 20.79
N SER A 111 -7.12 -15.57 20.37
CA SER A 111 -5.66 -15.63 20.49
C SER A 111 -5.03 -16.21 19.23
N LEU A 112 -3.89 -15.65 18.82
CA LEU A 112 -3.14 -16.14 17.67
C LEU A 112 -2.04 -17.13 18.08
N LYS A 113 -2.15 -18.36 17.59
CA LYS A 113 -1.15 -19.41 17.77
C LYS A 113 -0.35 -19.64 16.51
N VAL A 114 0.97 -19.78 16.67
CA VAL A 114 1.85 -20.06 15.55
C VAL A 114 1.83 -21.55 15.26
N LYS A 115 1.32 -21.94 14.08
CA LYS A 115 1.26 -23.34 13.65
C LYS A 115 2.45 -23.73 12.79
N ARG A 116 3.01 -22.76 12.03
CA ARG A 116 4.26 -22.91 11.30
C ARG A 116 5.04 -21.61 11.33
N ARG A 117 6.31 -21.65 11.73
CA ARG A 117 7.22 -20.50 11.64
C ARG A 117 7.67 -20.31 10.20
N GLY A 118 7.52 -19.09 9.69
CA GLY A 118 8.07 -18.68 8.40
C GLY A 118 9.49 -18.14 8.52
N ARG A 119 10.06 -17.74 7.38
CA ARG A 119 11.41 -17.18 7.28
C ARG A 119 11.36 -15.72 6.88
N ILE A 120 12.44 -14.99 7.18
CA ILE A 120 12.67 -13.65 6.67
C ILE A 120 13.66 -13.79 5.52
N GLU A 121 13.25 -13.41 4.32
CA GLU A 121 14.08 -13.42 3.13
C GLU A 121 14.02 -12.03 2.49
N LYS A 122 15.11 -11.26 2.61
CA LYS A 122 15.11 -9.88 2.13
C LYS A 122 14.95 -9.85 0.62
N VAL A 123 13.92 -9.14 0.12
CA VAL A 123 13.66 -8.95 -1.31
C VAL A 123 14.95 -8.58 -2.03
N GLY A 124 15.28 -9.40 -3.03
CA GLY A 124 16.53 -9.32 -3.80
C GLY A 124 16.46 -8.33 -4.95
N THR A 125 15.30 -8.28 -5.60
CA THR A 125 15.09 -7.57 -6.86
C THR A 125 14.67 -6.14 -6.63
N ALA A 126 15.43 -5.19 -7.18
CA ALA A 126 15.13 -3.77 -7.03
C ALA A 126 13.81 -3.35 -7.71
N SER A 127 13.46 -3.93 -8.86
CA SER A 127 12.24 -3.56 -9.61
C SER A 127 10.97 -3.73 -8.79
N ASP A 128 10.88 -4.86 -8.09
CA ASP A 128 9.68 -5.27 -7.37
C ASP A 128 9.55 -4.43 -6.11
N PHE A 129 10.64 -4.23 -5.37
CA PHE A 129 10.64 -3.38 -4.19
C PHE A 129 10.40 -1.90 -4.55
N LEU A 130 11.03 -1.39 -5.61
CA LEU A 130 10.83 -0.02 -6.06
C LEU A 130 9.41 0.24 -6.58
N SER A 131 8.65 -0.80 -6.94
CA SER A 131 7.27 -0.70 -7.44
C SER A 131 6.34 0.09 -6.50
N PHE A 132 6.61 0.07 -5.19
CA PHE A 132 5.83 0.81 -4.18
C PHE A 132 5.96 2.33 -4.30
N VAL A 133 7.07 2.83 -4.82
CA VAL A 133 7.42 4.27 -4.81
C VAL A 133 6.86 4.95 -6.05
N ASP A 134 6.14 6.05 -5.91
CA ASP A 134 5.63 6.75 -7.09
C ASP A 134 6.77 7.31 -7.98
N LYS A 135 6.46 7.57 -9.25
CA LYS A 135 7.47 8.01 -10.22
C LYS A 135 8.15 9.32 -9.81
N ARG A 136 7.44 10.24 -9.15
CA ARG A 136 7.98 11.55 -8.75
C ARG A 136 9.03 11.36 -7.67
N HIS A 137 8.77 10.51 -6.68
CA HIS A 137 9.70 10.18 -5.60
C HIS A 137 10.93 9.42 -6.10
N LEU A 138 10.80 8.55 -7.12
CA LEU A 138 11.96 7.94 -7.77
C LEU A 138 12.88 9.01 -8.40
N VAL A 139 12.31 9.98 -9.12
CA VAL A 139 13.06 11.09 -9.73
C VAL A 139 13.71 11.96 -8.65
N THR A 140 12.97 12.33 -7.60
CA THR A 140 13.51 13.11 -6.47
C THR A 140 14.68 12.41 -5.80
N SER A 141 14.58 11.08 -5.58
CA SER A 141 15.66 10.28 -4.99
C SER A 141 16.92 10.24 -5.87
N LEU A 142 16.77 10.10 -7.19
CA LEU A 142 17.89 10.14 -8.12
C LEU A 142 18.54 11.54 -8.17
N LYS A 143 17.74 12.62 -8.20
CA LYS A 143 18.23 14.00 -8.20
C LYS A 143 19.00 14.35 -6.92
N SER A 144 18.53 13.92 -5.76
CA SER A 144 19.24 14.17 -4.48
C SER A 144 20.60 13.49 -4.43
N LYS A 145 20.81 12.43 -5.22
CA LYS A 145 22.09 11.74 -5.42
C LYS A 145 22.92 12.31 -6.58
N LYS A 146 22.52 13.45 -7.15
CA LYS A 146 23.18 14.10 -8.31
C LYS A 146 23.23 13.21 -9.56
N LEU A 147 22.29 12.27 -9.69
CA LEU A 147 22.17 11.43 -10.88
C LEU A 147 21.22 12.11 -11.88
N ALA A 148 21.65 12.18 -13.14
CA ALA A 148 20.85 12.75 -14.21
C ALA A 148 19.58 11.93 -14.42
N CYS A 149 18.42 12.56 -14.22
CA CYS A 149 17.14 11.96 -14.55
C CYS A 149 16.07 12.99 -14.87
N GLN A 150 15.06 12.56 -15.64
CA GLN A 150 13.91 13.38 -16.03
C GLN A 150 12.60 12.65 -15.72
N LEU A 151 11.55 13.42 -15.43
CA LEU A 151 10.21 12.86 -15.19
C LEU A 151 9.60 12.24 -16.45
N SER A 152 10.10 12.59 -17.65
CA SER A 152 9.70 11.99 -18.92
C SER A 152 10.21 10.56 -19.08
N GLU A 153 11.28 10.15 -18.40
CA GLU A 153 11.84 8.80 -18.50
C GLU A 153 10.85 7.73 -18.06
N THR A 154 10.94 6.52 -18.63
CA THR A 154 10.08 5.42 -18.24
C THR A 154 10.41 4.95 -16.82
N ARG A 155 9.43 4.34 -16.12
CA ARG A 155 9.66 3.76 -14.79
C ARG A 155 10.77 2.70 -14.80
N SER A 156 10.82 1.90 -15.87
CA SER A 156 11.88 0.92 -16.10
C SER A 156 13.26 1.57 -16.18
N ALA A 157 13.40 2.68 -16.92
CA ALA A 157 14.67 3.42 -17.01
C ALA A 157 15.11 3.99 -15.64
N LEU A 158 14.17 4.56 -14.87
CA LEU A 158 14.46 5.05 -13.52
C LEU A 158 14.87 3.91 -12.57
N ASN A 159 14.16 2.77 -12.61
CA ASN A 159 14.50 1.58 -11.83
C ASN A 159 15.88 1.02 -12.20
N ALA A 160 16.25 1.02 -13.48
CA ALA A 160 17.56 0.59 -13.94
C ALA A 160 18.70 1.50 -13.45
N LYS A 161 18.44 2.79 -13.21
CA LYS A 161 19.41 3.70 -12.57
C LYS A 161 19.53 3.42 -11.08
N LEU A 162 18.40 3.24 -10.39
CA LEU A 162 18.37 2.96 -8.95
C LEU A 162 18.93 1.57 -8.60
N SER A 163 18.77 0.57 -9.47
CA SER A 163 19.30 -0.79 -9.25
C SER A 163 20.82 -0.86 -9.30
N ARG A 164 21.49 0.13 -9.91
CA ARG A 164 22.95 0.28 -9.89
C ARG A 164 23.47 0.82 -8.56
N LEU A 165 22.60 1.35 -7.70
CA LEU A 165 22.97 1.78 -6.36
C LEU A 165 23.03 0.58 -5.41
N PRO A 166 23.79 0.69 -4.29
CA PRO A 166 23.83 -0.38 -3.30
C PRO A 166 22.44 -0.78 -2.81
N LYS A 167 22.25 -2.08 -2.50
CA LYS A 167 20.97 -2.65 -2.06
C LYS A 167 20.31 -1.88 -0.90
N SER A 168 21.11 -1.36 0.02
CA SER A 168 20.63 -0.52 1.13
C SER A 168 19.89 0.74 0.67
N HIS A 169 20.32 1.37 -0.43
CA HIS A 169 19.76 2.64 -0.89
C HIS A 169 18.32 2.51 -1.37
N TRP A 170 18.06 1.64 -2.34
CA TRP A 170 16.71 1.48 -2.86
C TRP A 170 15.79 0.83 -1.83
N ARG A 171 16.33 0.02 -0.90
CA ARG A 171 15.54 -0.51 0.21
C ARG A 171 15.11 0.57 1.19
N ASN A 172 16.04 1.41 1.61
CA ASN A 172 15.72 2.52 2.52
C ASN A 172 14.76 3.50 1.85
N LEU A 173 14.97 3.82 0.56
CA LEU A 173 14.03 4.64 -0.21
C LEU A 173 12.59 4.12 -0.13
N VAL A 174 12.38 2.82 -0.32
CA VAL A 174 11.04 2.20 -0.27
C VAL A 174 10.47 2.21 1.13
N LEU A 175 11.27 1.85 2.14
CA LEU A 175 10.85 1.86 3.54
C LEU A 175 10.47 3.26 4.00
N ASP A 176 11.31 4.25 3.73
CA ASP A 176 11.09 5.65 4.10
C ASP A 176 9.86 6.22 3.38
N TYR A 177 9.71 5.92 2.08
CA TYR A 177 8.54 6.34 1.31
C TYR A 177 7.24 5.77 1.89
N LEU A 178 7.18 4.46 2.15
CA LEU A 178 5.99 3.83 2.72
C LEU A 178 5.71 4.34 4.13
N LYS A 179 6.74 4.44 4.98
CA LYS A 179 6.60 5.02 6.31
C LYS A 179 6.03 6.43 6.25
N ASN A 180 6.61 7.32 5.45
CA ASN A 180 6.14 8.70 5.36
C ASN A 180 4.71 8.79 4.82
N LYS A 181 4.36 7.95 3.84
CA LYS A 181 3.02 7.93 3.24
C LYS A 181 1.93 7.47 4.22
N TYR A 182 2.22 6.49 5.07
CA TYR A 182 1.22 5.85 5.94
C TYR A 182 1.37 6.19 7.43
N ARG A 183 2.41 6.94 7.82
CA ARG A 183 2.60 7.40 9.20
C ARG A 183 1.42 8.24 9.70
N PRO A 184 0.82 9.16 8.92
CA PRO A 184 -0.31 9.94 9.44
C PRO A 184 -1.52 9.08 9.85
N THR A 185 -1.88 8.07 9.05
CA THR A 185 -2.97 7.13 9.40
C THR A 185 -2.61 6.29 10.61
N TYR A 186 -1.35 5.85 10.69
CA TYR A 186 -0.89 5.04 11.81
C TYR A 186 -0.84 5.83 13.13
N GLN A 187 -0.41 7.10 13.09
CA GLN A 187 -0.45 7.99 14.23
C GLN A 187 -1.89 8.30 14.67
N SER A 188 -2.79 8.51 13.72
CA SER A 188 -4.23 8.66 14.00
C SER A 188 -4.76 7.42 14.74
N PHE A 189 -4.41 6.22 14.28
CA PHE A 189 -4.78 4.98 14.97
C PHE A 189 -4.20 4.90 16.38
N LEU A 190 -2.91 5.14 16.58
CA LEU A 190 -2.30 5.08 17.91
C LEU A 190 -2.90 6.09 18.90
N ALA A 191 -3.27 7.27 18.42
CA ALA A 191 -3.83 8.32 19.28
C ALA A 191 -5.29 8.07 19.68
N ASN A 192 -6.05 7.30 18.90
CA ASN A 192 -7.49 7.14 19.08
C ASN A 192 -7.95 5.72 19.38
N LYS A 193 -7.07 4.70 19.21
CA LYS A 193 -7.44 3.31 19.50
C LYS A 193 -7.75 3.11 20.97
N HIS A 194 -8.58 2.12 21.26
CA HIS A 194 -8.80 1.64 22.61
C HIS A 194 -7.58 0.85 23.11
N ASP A 195 -7.53 0.53 24.41
CA ASP A 195 -6.44 -0.26 24.99
C ASP A 195 -6.33 -1.63 24.30
N ILE A 196 -7.46 -2.33 24.21
CA ILE A 196 -7.67 -3.49 23.35
C ILE A 196 -8.21 -2.96 22.02
N THR A 197 -7.59 -3.33 20.90
CA THR A 197 -8.03 -2.81 19.61
C THR A 197 -9.46 -3.29 19.32
N GLU A 198 -10.31 -2.42 18.81
CA GLU A 198 -11.66 -2.76 18.34
C GLU A 198 -11.81 -2.63 16.82
N VAL A 199 -12.87 -3.22 16.25
CA VAL A 199 -13.14 -3.13 14.80
C VAL A 199 -13.36 -1.69 14.34
N SER A 200 -13.94 -0.85 15.19
CA SER A 200 -14.14 0.59 14.97
C SER A 200 -12.81 1.34 14.81
N ASP A 201 -11.76 0.90 15.49
CA ASP A 201 -10.44 1.53 15.48
C ASP A 201 -9.74 1.39 14.12
N LEU A 202 -10.06 0.33 13.36
CA LEU A 202 -9.52 0.13 12.01
C LEU A 202 -9.81 1.31 11.08
N THR A 203 -10.85 2.11 11.38
CA THR A 203 -11.18 3.29 10.57
C THR A 203 -10.12 4.39 10.64
N TYR A 204 -9.32 4.47 11.70
CA TYR A 204 -8.21 5.42 11.83
C TYR A 204 -7.01 5.04 10.94
N LEU A 205 -6.91 3.77 10.54
CA LEU A 205 -5.91 3.30 9.59
C LEU A 205 -6.31 3.57 8.12
N SER A 206 -7.48 4.17 7.87
CA SER A 206 -7.94 4.49 6.52
C SER A 206 -7.46 5.88 6.07
N PRO A 207 -6.82 6.01 4.90
CA PRO A 207 -6.42 7.31 4.36
C PRO A 207 -7.59 8.27 4.09
N GLN A 208 -8.82 7.74 3.96
CA GLN A 208 -10.01 8.51 3.59
C GLN A 208 -10.42 9.54 4.66
N LYS A 209 -10.04 9.33 5.93
CA LYS A 209 -10.34 10.24 7.04
C LYS A 209 -9.28 11.32 7.27
N LEU A 210 -8.09 11.21 6.68
CA LEU A 210 -7.07 12.26 6.80
C LEU A 210 -7.40 13.50 5.95
N GLN A 211 -8.35 13.40 5.02
CA GLN A 211 -8.77 14.50 4.16
C GLN A 211 -9.82 15.43 4.80
N THR A 212 -10.26 15.17 6.04
CA THR A 212 -11.27 16.01 6.72
C THR A 212 -10.68 17.10 7.62
N GLU A 213 -9.36 17.16 7.80
CA GLU A 213 -8.67 18.32 8.37
C GLU A 213 -8.03 19.10 7.21
N PRO A 214 -8.33 20.40 7.03
CA PRO A 214 -7.72 21.19 5.97
C PRO A 214 -6.21 21.24 6.20
N ASP A 215 -5.49 20.59 5.31
CA ASP A 215 -4.04 20.56 5.25
C ASP A 215 -3.49 21.99 5.29
N GLN A 216 -3.01 22.44 6.46
CA GLN A 216 -2.04 23.53 6.53
C GLN A 216 -0.68 22.99 6.05
N MET A 217 -0.63 22.55 4.81
CA MET A 217 0.62 22.61 4.07
C MET A 217 0.90 24.10 3.91
N ASP A 218 1.99 24.55 4.54
CA ASP A 218 2.63 25.82 4.24
C ASP A 218 3.19 25.73 2.81
N ILE A 219 2.27 25.83 1.85
CA ILE A 219 2.60 26.12 0.47
C ILE A 219 2.93 27.60 0.51
N THR A 220 4.22 27.91 0.67
CA THR A 220 4.77 29.14 0.12
C THR A 220 4.61 29.06 -1.39
N ARG A 221 3.37 29.29 -1.85
CA ARG A 221 3.05 29.58 -3.23
C ARG A 221 3.78 30.87 -3.54
N THR A 222 4.94 30.77 -4.17
CA THR A 222 5.39 31.86 -5.03
C THR A 222 4.22 32.22 -5.93
N ARG A 223 3.88 33.50 -5.97
CA ARG A 223 2.67 34.11 -6.55
C ARG A 223 2.35 33.76 -8.01
N ASP A 224 3.11 32.87 -8.64
CA ASP A 224 3.04 32.51 -10.05
C ASP A 224 2.14 31.29 -10.35
N ASP A 225 1.67 30.56 -9.32
CA ASP A 225 0.85 29.34 -9.49
C ASP A 225 -0.59 29.47 -8.93
N VAL A 226 -1.21 30.64 -9.11
CA VAL A 226 -2.67 30.79 -8.98
C VAL A 226 -3.26 30.92 -10.36
N TRP A 227 -3.88 29.84 -10.85
CA TRP A 227 -4.68 29.87 -12.07
C TRP A 227 -6.10 30.32 -11.69
N GLU A 228 -6.39 31.61 -11.86
CA GLU A 228 -7.79 32.07 -11.92
C GLU A 228 -8.40 31.55 -13.22
N ILE A 229 -9.09 30.42 -13.15
CA ILE A 229 -9.85 29.88 -14.28
C ILE A 229 -11.18 30.62 -14.32
N ASN A 230 -11.20 31.79 -14.95
CA ASN A 230 -12.44 32.44 -15.35
C ASN A 230 -12.80 31.95 -16.77
N ILE A 231 -13.28 30.71 -16.86
CA ILE A 231 -13.62 30.09 -18.13
C ILE A 231 -14.98 29.43 -17.99
N ASP A 232 -15.91 29.81 -18.86
CA ASP A 232 -17.20 29.14 -19.02
C ASP A 232 -16.95 27.70 -19.53
N GLY A 233 -16.79 26.76 -18.59
CA GLY A 233 -16.24 25.43 -18.83
C GLY A 233 -17.02 24.60 -19.87
N ALA A 234 -18.30 24.91 -20.07
CA ALA A 234 -19.11 24.27 -21.10
C ALA A 234 -18.61 24.56 -22.52
N LYS A 235 -18.11 25.78 -22.78
CA LYS A 235 -17.67 26.20 -24.11
C LYS A 235 -16.34 25.55 -24.52
N VAL A 236 -15.38 25.49 -23.59
CA VAL A 236 -14.05 24.89 -23.86
C VAL A 236 -14.13 23.37 -24.00
N ILE A 237 -15.02 22.71 -23.26
CA ILE A 237 -15.26 21.26 -23.42
C ILE A 237 -15.90 20.96 -24.78
N ALA A 238 -16.74 21.86 -25.31
CA ALA A 238 -17.33 21.71 -26.64
C ALA A 238 -16.31 21.91 -27.77
N GLU A 239 -15.42 22.89 -27.65
CA GLU A 239 -14.46 23.27 -28.70
C GLU A 239 -13.16 22.44 -28.68
N SER A 240 -12.73 21.92 -27.52
CA SER A 240 -11.40 21.32 -27.35
C SER A 240 -11.37 20.01 -26.55
N GLY A 241 -12.54 19.52 -26.10
CA GLY A 241 -12.63 18.31 -25.30
C GLY A 241 -12.47 17.05 -26.14
N VAL A 242 -11.52 16.20 -25.77
CA VAL A 242 -11.32 14.87 -26.35
C VAL A 242 -12.12 13.85 -25.54
N ASP A 243 -12.98 13.08 -26.21
CA ASP A 243 -13.71 11.99 -25.57
C ASP A 243 -12.78 10.79 -25.35
N ILE A 244 -12.64 10.35 -24.11
CA ILE A 244 -11.79 9.24 -23.70
C ILE A 244 -12.57 8.03 -23.19
N SER A 245 -13.90 8.02 -23.38
CA SER A 245 -14.77 6.96 -22.84
C SER A 245 -14.35 5.57 -23.29
N GLU A 246 -13.95 5.42 -24.56
CA GLU A 246 -13.50 4.15 -25.12
C GLU A 246 -12.16 3.68 -24.53
N SER A 247 -11.22 4.62 -24.31
CA SER A 247 -9.96 4.32 -23.61
C SER A 247 -10.20 3.92 -22.14
N MET A 248 -11.14 4.58 -21.47
CA MET A 248 -11.51 4.26 -20.08
C MET A 248 -12.19 2.88 -19.96
N ASN A 249 -12.93 2.46 -20.98
CA ASN A 249 -13.56 1.14 -21.03
C ASN A 249 -12.50 0.01 -21.07
N GLN A 250 -11.35 0.22 -21.72
CA GLN A 250 -10.22 -0.72 -21.71
C GLN A 250 -9.64 -0.95 -20.30
N PHE A 251 -9.88 -0.02 -19.38
CA PHE A 251 -9.49 -0.12 -17.97
C PHE A 251 -10.66 -0.53 -17.05
N GLY A 252 -11.78 -0.99 -17.61
CA GLY A 252 -12.93 -1.51 -16.86
C GLY A 252 -13.91 -0.45 -16.36
N PHE A 253 -13.80 0.80 -16.83
CA PHE A 253 -14.74 1.87 -16.48
C PHE A 253 -15.85 1.96 -17.53
N VAL A 254 -17.08 1.58 -17.15
CA VAL A 254 -18.27 1.68 -17.99
C VAL A 254 -19.04 2.94 -17.63
N THR A 255 -19.34 3.78 -18.62
CA THR A 255 -20.02 5.06 -18.43
C THR A 255 -21.23 5.14 -19.36
N SER A 256 -22.32 5.77 -18.92
CA SER A 256 -23.49 6.04 -19.77
C SER A 256 -23.43 7.40 -20.44
N LYS A 257 -22.44 8.23 -20.10
CA LYS A 257 -22.22 9.58 -20.63
C LYS A 257 -20.75 9.75 -21.04
N PRO A 258 -20.48 10.48 -22.15
CA PRO A 258 -19.12 10.66 -22.64
C PRO A 258 -18.24 11.41 -21.65
N ILE A 259 -17.06 10.86 -21.37
CA ILE A 259 -16.01 11.49 -20.55
C ILE A 259 -15.11 12.30 -21.48
N LYS A 260 -15.22 13.63 -21.39
CA LYS A 260 -14.35 14.55 -22.14
C LYS A 260 -13.23 15.09 -21.27
N VAL A 261 -12.00 15.06 -21.78
CA VAL A 261 -10.82 15.67 -21.17
C VAL A 261 -10.26 16.76 -22.06
N ILE A 262 -9.79 17.84 -21.46
CA ILE A 262 -9.13 18.92 -22.19
C ILE A 262 -7.63 18.59 -22.25
N PRO A 263 -7.05 18.33 -23.43
CA PRO A 263 -5.64 18.02 -23.55
C PRO A 263 -4.80 19.24 -23.18
N ARG A 264 -3.71 19.01 -22.44
CA ARG A 264 -2.79 20.08 -22.03
C ARG A 264 -1.94 20.50 -23.22
N VAL A 265 -2.30 21.61 -23.87
CA VAL A 265 -1.49 22.17 -24.96
C VAL A 265 -0.33 22.95 -24.34
N LEU A 266 0.91 22.57 -24.65
CA LEU A 266 2.08 23.41 -24.37
C LEU A 266 1.99 24.64 -25.29
N LYS A 267 1.73 25.83 -24.73
CA LYS A 267 1.95 27.07 -25.47
C LYS A 267 3.44 27.14 -25.82
N GLN A 268 3.77 27.13 -27.10
CA GLN A 268 5.09 27.55 -27.54
C GLN A 268 5.25 29.02 -27.15
N ALA A 269 6.35 29.34 -26.48
CA ALA A 269 6.66 30.71 -26.10
C ALA A 269 6.94 31.52 -27.38
N THR A 270 6.06 32.46 -27.70
CA THR A 270 6.32 33.58 -28.62
C THR A 270 7.24 34.58 -27.96
#